data_AF-A0A6N6S1U6-F1
#
_entry.id   AF-A0A6N6S1U6-F1
#
_cell.length_a   1.000
_cell.length_b   1.000
_cell.length_c   1.000
_cell.angle_alpha   90.00
_cell.angle_beta   90.00
_cell.angle_gamma   90.00
#
_symmetry.space_group_name_H-M   'P 1'
#
loop_
_entity.id
_entity.type
_entity.pdbx_description
1 polymer ?
#
loop_
_entity_poly.entity_id
_entity_poly.type
_entity_poly.pdbx_seq_one_letter_code
_entity_poly.pdbx_strand_id
1 'polypeptide(L)'
;MKEFDKFWNSLPQEMQEYLKKCVKKSETEEQFISEIMVGDCPECGNSNTIDCDDIDGVEDPTLGLCKECGFFWCIECGSQLFSNFNCGHWKICEQCKESKDEFGFCGIMAWECEHIEEWLNKDAVATLENICAWCKKEIPEEAEVFGFGAKAKKGVNIKGKEGNIIPLLLIKTNREVSAIVVTKDSQAKKEGYDFMFMTCSQKCTKSLKTALNTETKLFDDVG
;
A
#
# COMPACT_ATOMS: atom_id res chain seq x y z
N MET A 1 -25.97 26.82 19.04
CA MET A 1 -24.87 27.42 19.85
C MET A 1 -24.70 26.70 21.18
N LYS A 2 -25.72 26.64 22.07
CA LYS A 2 -25.61 25.96 23.38
C LYS A 2 -25.23 24.47 23.34
N GLU A 3 -25.63 23.73 22.31
CA GLU A 3 -25.29 22.31 22.17
C GLU A 3 -23.85 22.08 21.69
N PHE A 4 -23.38 22.92 20.75
CA PHE A 4 -21.99 22.88 20.29
C PHE A 4 -21.02 23.17 21.44
N ASP A 5 -21.29 24.20 22.25
CA ASP A 5 -20.44 24.54 23.40
C ASP A 5 -20.40 23.41 24.42
N LYS A 6 -21.53 22.71 24.63
CA LYS A 6 -21.60 21.57 25.54
C LYS A 6 -20.81 20.37 25.02
N PHE A 7 -20.93 20.07 23.73
CA PHE A 7 -20.15 19.03 23.06
C PHE A 7 -18.66 19.36 23.08
N TRP A 8 -18.28 20.56 22.66
CA TRP A 8 -16.88 21.01 22.60
C TRP A 8 -16.19 20.91 23.96
N ASN A 9 -16.85 21.36 25.02
CA ASN A 9 -16.30 21.30 26.37
C ASN A 9 -16.29 19.89 26.97
N SER A 10 -16.98 18.92 26.36
CA SER A 10 -16.94 17.52 26.78
C SER A 10 -15.77 16.74 26.18
N LEU A 11 -15.14 17.27 25.11
CA LEU A 11 -13.98 16.66 24.49
C LEU A 11 -12.74 16.81 25.38
N PRO A 12 -11.86 15.79 25.47
CA PRO A 12 -10.57 15.92 26.12
C PRO A 12 -9.75 17.11 25.57
N GLN A 13 -8.95 17.73 26.44
CA GLN A 13 -8.20 18.94 26.08
C GLN A 13 -7.24 18.69 24.91
N GLU A 14 -6.61 17.51 24.86
CA GLU A 14 -5.74 17.11 23.76
C GLU A 14 -6.47 17.06 22.42
N MET A 15 -7.70 16.53 22.39
CA MET A 15 -8.52 16.54 21.17
C MET A 15 -8.92 17.96 20.78
N GLN A 16 -9.28 18.82 21.75
CA GLN A 16 -9.61 20.21 21.47
C GLN A 16 -8.42 20.97 20.86
N GLU A 17 -7.21 20.74 21.38
CA GLU A 17 -5.97 21.35 20.88
C GLU A 17 -5.61 20.82 19.49
N TYR A 18 -5.77 19.52 19.26
CA TYR A 18 -5.60 18.89 17.95
C TYR A 18 -6.56 19.48 16.91
N LEU A 19 -7.86 19.48 17.19
CA LEU A 19 -8.88 20.02 16.27
C LEU A 19 -8.64 21.51 15.96
N LYS A 20 -8.29 22.31 16.98
CA LYS A 20 -7.89 23.72 16.77
C LYS A 20 -6.66 23.86 15.89
N LYS A 21 -5.71 22.93 15.97
CA LYS A 21 -4.50 22.93 15.15
C LYS A 21 -4.83 22.59 13.70
N CYS A 22 -5.70 21.60 13.46
CA CYS A 22 -6.18 21.25 12.11
C CYS A 22 -6.89 22.45 11.46
N VAL A 23 -7.88 23.05 12.14
CA VAL A 23 -8.57 24.25 11.63
C VAL A 23 -7.61 25.40 11.25
N LYS A 24 -6.49 25.55 11.98
CA LYS A 24 -5.50 26.60 11.68
C LYS A 24 -4.59 26.27 10.50
N LYS A 25 -4.41 25.00 10.18
CA LYS A 25 -3.55 24.52 9.10
C LYS A 25 -4.30 24.39 7.78
N SER A 26 -5.58 24.04 7.84
CA SER A 26 -6.40 23.85 6.65
C SER A 26 -6.83 25.18 6.05
N GLU A 27 -6.70 25.30 4.73
CA GLU A 27 -7.19 26.44 3.96
C GLU A 27 -8.64 26.23 3.50
N THR A 28 -9.07 24.97 3.39
CA THR A 28 -10.42 24.57 2.96
C THR A 28 -11.07 23.56 3.92
N GLU A 29 -12.39 23.43 3.83
CA GLU A 29 -13.15 22.41 4.57
C GLU A 29 -12.71 20.98 4.20
N GLU A 30 -12.49 20.72 2.91
CA GLU A 30 -11.99 19.44 2.42
C GLU A 30 -10.63 19.10 3.05
N GLN A 31 -9.69 20.06 3.10
CA GLN A 31 -8.39 19.84 3.74
C GLN A 31 -8.53 19.56 5.24
N PHE A 32 -9.47 20.22 5.92
CA PHE A 32 -9.75 19.96 7.33
C PHE A 32 -10.31 18.55 7.55
N ILE A 33 -11.24 18.11 6.70
CA ILE A 33 -11.81 16.77 6.75
C ILE A 33 -10.71 15.73 6.52
N SER A 34 -9.89 15.89 5.48
CA SER A 34 -8.80 14.94 5.20
C SER A 34 -7.75 14.89 6.32
N GLU A 35 -7.38 16.03 6.92
CA GLU A 35 -6.44 16.03 8.08
C GLU A 35 -6.98 15.25 9.30
N ILE A 36 -8.31 15.24 9.49
CA ILE A 36 -8.93 14.51 10.61
C ILE A 36 -9.12 13.04 10.26
N MET A 37 -9.64 12.75 9.06
CA MET A 37 -10.09 11.42 8.69
C MET A 37 -8.95 10.55 8.17
N VAL A 38 -7.96 11.15 7.52
CA VAL A 38 -6.88 10.44 6.79
C VAL A 38 -5.53 10.66 7.47
N GLY A 39 -5.26 11.90 7.89
CA GLY A 39 -3.99 12.29 8.51
C GLY A 39 -2.80 12.35 7.55
N ASP A 40 -1.59 12.45 8.09
CA ASP A 40 -0.36 12.52 7.31
C ASP A 40 -0.03 11.18 6.62
N CYS A 41 0.53 11.24 5.41
CA CYS A 41 0.92 10.05 4.66
C CYS A 41 1.99 9.23 5.44
N PRO A 42 1.77 7.93 5.68
CA PRO A 42 2.73 7.11 6.43
C PRO A 42 4.05 6.85 5.68
N GLU A 43 4.06 6.98 4.35
CA GLU A 43 5.27 6.75 3.53
C GLU A 43 6.18 8.00 3.45
N CYS A 44 5.60 9.20 3.33
CA CYS A 44 6.37 10.43 3.08
C CYS A 44 6.17 11.54 4.12
N GLY A 45 5.22 11.39 5.05
CA GLY A 45 4.89 12.36 6.09
C GLY A 45 4.19 13.63 5.60
N ASN A 46 3.74 13.67 4.34
CA ASN A 46 3.05 14.83 3.79
C ASN A 46 1.55 14.80 4.15
N SER A 47 0.97 15.96 4.45
CA SER A 47 -0.43 16.14 4.82
C SER A 47 -1.39 16.30 3.63
N ASN A 48 -0.89 16.32 2.39
CA ASN A 48 -1.70 16.39 1.18
C ASN A 48 -2.24 14.99 0.83
N THR A 49 -3.15 14.53 1.67
CA THR A 49 -3.81 13.23 1.62
C THR A 49 -5.31 13.43 1.46
N ILE A 50 -5.98 12.42 0.89
CA ILE A 50 -7.44 12.34 0.77
C ILE A 50 -7.89 10.92 1.05
N ASP A 51 -9.14 10.76 1.49
CA ASP A 51 -9.82 9.47 1.43
C ASP A 51 -10.28 9.21 0.00
N CYS A 52 -10.71 7.98 -0.29
CA CYS A 52 -11.04 7.55 -1.63
C CYS A 52 -12.55 7.41 -1.88
N ASP A 53 -13.40 8.10 -1.11
CA ASP A 53 -14.86 8.07 -1.28
C ASP A 53 -15.27 8.58 -2.67
N ASP A 54 -14.64 9.66 -3.14
CA ASP A 54 -14.96 10.31 -4.42
C ASP A 54 -13.99 9.94 -5.57
N ILE A 55 -13.17 8.89 -5.42
CA ILE A 55 -12.22 8.47 -6.47
C ILE A 55 -12.88 7.40 -7.35
N ASP A 56 -13.14 7.76 -8.61
CA ASP A 56 -13.66 6.86 -9.65
C ASP A 56 -12.87 5.54 -9.70
N GLY A 57 -13.58 4.43 -9.49
CA GLY A 57 -13.01 3.08 -9.51
C GLY A 57 -12.40 2.60 -8.19
N VAL A 58 -12.44 3.42 -7.13
CA VAL A 58 -12.12 3.05 -5.74
C VAL A 58 -13.37 3.10 -4.87
N GLU A 59 -13.98 4.29 -4.78
CA GLU A 59 -15.24 4.54 -4.04
C GLU A 59 -15.25 3.92 -2.63
N ASP A 60 -14.20 4.18 -1.84
CA ASP A 60 -14.02 3.62 -0.51
C ASP A 60 -13.38 4.63 0.48
N PRO A 61 -14.14 5.14 1.47
CA PRO A 61 -13.65 6.12 2.44
C PRO A 61 -12.66 5.54 3.45
N THR A 62 -12.51 4.22 3.52
CA THR A 62 -11.55 3.56 4.42
C THR A 62 -10.13 3.55 3.86
N LEU A 63 -9.94 4.07 2.65
CA LEU A 63 -8.67 4.09 1.94
C LEU A 63 -8.13 5.51 1.82
N GLY A 64 -6.83 5.67 2.09
CA GLY A 64 -6.11 6.92 1.94
C GLY A 64 -5.25 6.93 0.68
N LEU A 65 -5.19 8.09 0.02
CA LEU A 65 -4.30 8.39 -1.09
C LEU A 65 -3.47 9.64 -0.79
N CYS A 66 -2.15 9.55 -0.94
CA CYS A 66 -1.27 10.70 -0.90
C CYS A 66 -1.12 11.31 -2.29
N LYS A 67 -1.54 12.57 -2.45
CA LYS A 67 -1.47 13.28 -3.73
C LYS A 67 -0.03 13.64 -4.15
N GLU A 68 0.92 13.56 -3.23
CA GLU A 68 2.34 13.89 -3.49
C GLU A 68 3.15 12.69 -3.97
N CYS A 69 3.06 11.55 -3.28
CA CYS A 69 3.87 10.36 -3.60
C CYS A 69 3.06 9.23 -4.26
N GLY A 70 1.72 9.35 -4.34
CA GLY A 70 0.84 8.33 -4.89
C GLY A 70 0.68 7.10 -4.00
N PHE A 71 1.08 7.19 -2.72
CA PHE A 71 0.95 6.09 -1.77
C PHE A 71 -0.53 5.85 -1.43
N PHE A 72 -0.96 4.59 -1.51
CA PHE A 72 -2.30 4.12 -1.17
C PHE A 72 -2.23 3.21 0.07
N TRP A 73 -3.14 3.41 1.03
CA TRP A 73 -3.18 2.60 2.24
C TRP A 73 -4.59 2.47 2.80
N CYS A 74 -4.79 1.49 3.68
CA CYS A 74 -5.98 1.40 4.51
C CYS A 74 -5.84 2.32 5.72
N ILE A 75 -6.76 3.27 5.90
CA ILE A 75 -6.76 4.24 7.00
C ILE A 75 -6.96 3.53 8.35
N GLU A 76 -7.72 2.43 8.37
CA GLU A 76 -8.04 1.71 9.61
C GLU A 76 -6.87 0.89 10.16
N CYS A 77 -6.08 0.22 9.31
CA CYS A 77 -5.00 -0.65 9.77
C CYS A 77 -3.60 -0.22 9.32
N GLY A 78 -3.48 0.81 8.49
CA GLY A 78 -2.21 1.30 7.95
C GLY A 78 -1.58 0.41 6.87
N SER A 79 -2.22 -0.69 6.46
CA SER A 79 -1.69 -1.59 5.42
C SER A 79 -1.54 -0.86 4.10
N GLN A 80 -0.38 -1.00 3.45
CA GLN A 80 -0.17 -0.49 2.10
C GLN A 80 -1.01 -1.28 1.10
N LEU A 81 -1.74 -0.58 0.24
CA LEU A 81 -2.58 -1.20 -0.78
C LEU A 81 -1.96 -1.03 -2.15
N PHE A 82 -1.81 -2.17 -2.83
CA PHE A 82 -1.23 -2.21 -4.17
C PHE A 82 -2.23 -2.59 -5.24
N SER A 83 -3.32 -3.32 -4.93
CA SER A 83 -4.33 -3.74 -5.93
C SER A 83 -5.69 -4.09 -5.33
N ASN A 84 -6.74 -3.96 -6.14
CA ASN A 84 -8.16 -4.22 -5.81
C ASN A 84 -8.78 -3.36 -4.70
N PHE A 85 -8.06 -2.38 -4.16
CA PHE A 85 -8.57 -1.48 -3.12
C PHE A 85 -9.20 -2.24 -1.93
N ASN A 86 -8.79 -3.50 -1.72
CA ASN A 86 -9.40 -4.37 -0.72
C ASN A 86 -8.34 -4.71 0.30
N CYS A 87 -8.52 -4.20 1.52
CA CYS A 87 -7.59 -4.47 2.59
C CYS A 87 -7.76 -5.91 3.09
N GLY A 88 -6.64 -6.65 3.16
CA GLY A 88 -6.63 -8.03 3.67
C GLY A 88 -7.19 -8.17 5.09
N HIS A 89 -7.14 -7.10 5.89
CA HIS A 89 -7.69 -7.09 7.24
C HIS A 89 -9.17 -7.48 7.28
N TRP A 90 -9.97 -7.16 6.24
CA TRP A 90 -11.40 -7.50 6.24
C TRP A 90 -11.64 -9.01 6.31
N LYS A 91 -10.81 -9.80 5.62
CA LYS A 91 -10.88 -11.27 5.69
C LYS A 91 -10.51 -11.79 7.08
N ILE A 92 -9.58 -11.12 7.75
CA ILE A 92 -9.19 -11.46 9.13
C ILE A 92 -10.36 -11.18 10.06
N CYS A 93 -10.98 -10.01 9.95
CA CYS A 93 -12.16 -9.66 10.73
C CYS A 93 -13.34 -10.61 10.45
N GLU A 94 -13.58 -10.98 9.19
CA GLU A 94 -14.63 -11.93 8.81
C GLU A 94 -14.43 -13.30 9.50
N GLN A 95 -13.19 -13.80 9.52
CA GLN A 95 -12.81 -15.08 10.12
C GLN A 95 -12.59 -15.02 11.64
N CYS A 96 -12.65 -13.82 12.22
CA CYS A 96 -12.47 -13.60 13.66
C CYS A 96 -13.57 -14.33 14.46
N LYS A 97 -13.14 -15.04 15.50
CA LYS A 97 -14.01 -15.84 16.39
C LYS A 97 -14.50 -15.07 17.62
N GLU A 98 -14.06 -13.84 17.81
CA GLU A 98 -14.52 -12.98 18.88
C GLU A 98 -16.02 -12.68 18.76
N SER A 99 -16.65 -12.39 19.90
CA SER A 99 -18.05 -11.97 19.92
C SER A 99 -18.22 -10.68 19.14
N LYS A 100 -19.17 -10.67 18.20
CA LYS A 100 -19.47 -9.50 17.36
C LYS A 100 -20.81 -8.89 17.78
N ASP A 101 -20.92 -7.58 17.66
CA ASP A 101 -22.18 -6.88 17.80
C ASP A 101 -23.09 -7.07 16.57
N GLU A 102 -24.24 -6.39 16.55
CA GLU A 102 -25.20 -6.47 15.46
C GLU A 102 -24.68 -5.94 14.11
N PHE A 103 -23.58 -5.17 14.13
CA PHE A 103 -22.91 -4.64 12.95
C PHE A 103 -21.68 -5.47 12.53
N GLY A 104 -21.40 -6.58 13.24
CA GLY A 104 -20.27 -7.45 12.94
C GLY A 104 -18.94 -6.99 13.53
N PHE A 105 -18.95 -5.97 14.40
CA PHE A 105 -17.76 -5.42 15.03
C PHE A 105 -17.44 -6.16 16.34
N CYS A 106 -16.18 -6.57 16.54
CA CYS A 106 -15.74 -7.31 17.71
C CYS A 106 -15.31 -6.46 18.91
N GLY A 107 -15.44 -5.13 18.82
CA GLY A 107 -15.07 -4.21 19.91
C GLY A 107 -13.59 -3.81 19.95
N ILE A 108 -12.76 -4.35 19.05
CA ILE A 108 -11.32 -4.08 19.00
C ILE A 108 -11.02 -3.24 17.75
N MET A 109 -10.33 -2.13 17.93
CA MET A 109 -9.92 -1.27 16.81
C MET A 109 -8.88 -1.99 15.94
N ALA A 110 -8.93 -1.79 14.62
CA ALA A 110 -8.08 -2.55 13.69
C ALA A 110 -6.57 -2.38 13.98
N TRP A 111 -6.14 -1.19 14.42
CA TRP A 111 -4.75 -0.90 14.81
C TRP A 111 -4.33 -1.49 16.17
N GLU A 112 -5.26 -2.01 16.97
CA GLU A 112 -5.00 -2.65 18.28
C GLU A 112 -5.22 -4.17 18.23
N CYS A 113 -5.57 -4.71 17.05
CA CYS A 113 -5.92 -6.12 16.89
C CYS A 113 -4.68 -6.97 16.63
N GLU A 114 -4.35 -7.88 17.56
CA GLU A 114 -3.20 -8.80 17.45
C GLU A 114 -3.24 -9.64 16.16
N HIS A 115 -4.42 -10.04 15.68
CA HIS A 115 -4.55 -10.80 14.44
C HIS A 115 -4.19 -9.98 13.19
N ILE A 116 -4.53 -8.69 13.19
CA ILE A 116 -4.19 -7.77 12.11
C ILE A 116 -2.71 -7.44 12.19
N GLU A 117 -2.17 -7.19 13.38
CA GLU A 117 -0.75 -6.98 13.60
C GLU A 117 0.08 -8.19 13.13
N GLU A 118 -0.31 -9.41 13.50
CA GLU A 118 0.33 -10.63 13.01
C GLU A 118 0.31 -10.72 11.49
N TRP A 119 -0.78 -10.35 10.84
CA TRP A 119 -0.89 -10.36 9.39
C TRP A 119 -0.02 -9.28 8.74
N LEU A 120 -0.04 -8.05 9.25
CA LEU A 120 0.83 -6.96 8.78
C LEU A 120 2.31 -7.35 8.89
N ASN A 121 2.69 -7.98 10.01
CA ASN A 121 4.03 -8.50 10.22
C ASN A 121 4.35 -9.69 9.30
N LYS A 122 3.38 -10.57 9.02
CA LYS A 122 3.55 -11.65 8.04
C LYS A 122 3.65 -11.13 6.62
N ASP A 123 2.94 -10.08 6.22
CA ASP A 123 3.06 -9.48 4.89
C ASP A 123 4.38 -8.71 4.73
N ALA A 124 4.88 -8.09 5.81
CA ALA A 124 6.21 -7.49 5.85
C ALA A 124 7.35 -8.53 5.80
N VAL A 125 7.11 -9.76 6.29
CA VAL A 125 8.07 -10.88 6.27
C VAL A 125 7.85 -11.83 5.08
N ALA A 126 6.70 -11.78 4.42
CA ALA A 126 6.37 -12.49 3.19
C ALA A 126 6.95 -11.84 1.93
N THR A 127 7.92 -10.93 2.09
CA THR A 127 9.06 -10.78 1.18
C THR A 127 9.87 -12.08 1.17
N LEU A 128 9.25 -13.13 0.66
CA LEU A 128 9.77 -14.49 0.64
C LEU A 128 10.99 -14.54 -0.26
N GLU A 129 12.16 -14.60 0.37
CA GLU A 129 13.32 -15.27 -0.17
C GLU A 129 12.82 -16.60 -0.75
N ASN A 130 12.91 -16.75 -2.07
CA ASN A 130 12.45 -17.94 -2.81
C ASN A 130 10.97 -18.03 -3.21
N ILE A 131 10.23 -16.94 -3.44
CA ILE A 131 8.96 -17.01 -4.19
C ILE A 131 9.10 -16.59 -5.65
N CYS A 132 8.44 -17.34 -6.54
CA CYS A 132 8.28 -16.98 -7.93
C CYS A 132 7.44 -15.71 -8.09
N ALA A 133 8.04 -14.65 -8.63
CA ALA A 133 7.42 -13.34 -8.84
C ALA A 133 6.14 -13.40 -9.68
N TRP A 134 5.97 -14.42 -10.53
CA TRP A 134 4.76 -14.60 -11.34
C TRP A 134 3.72 -15.46 -10.64
N CYS A 135 3.98 -16.76 -10.45
CA CYS A 135 2.97 -17.72 -9.98
C CYS A 135 2.80 -17.75 -8.46
N LYS A 136 3.61 -17.00 -7.71
CA LYS A 136 3.59 -16.91 -6.24
C LYS A 136 3.81 -18.24 -5.51
N LYS A 137 4.32 -19.26 -6.22
CA LYS A 137 4.77 -20.52 -5.62
C LYS A 137 6.18 -20.38 -5.09
N GLU A 138 6.45 -21.08 -4.00
CA GLU A 138 7.80 -21.29 -3.49
C GLU A 138 8.68 -21.96 -4.54
N ILE A 139 9.92 -21.48 -4.63
CA ILE A 139 11.01 -22.03 -5.41
C ILE A 139 11.88 -22.80 -4.43
N PRO A 140 12.02 -24.13 -4.56
CA PRO A 140 12.93 -24.89 -3.71
C PRO A 140 14.36 -24.33 -3.79
N GLU A 141 15.12 -24.34 -2.68
CA GLU A 141 16.48 -23.76 -2.61
C GLU A 141 17.44 -24.33 -3.67
N GLU A 142 17.29 -25.62 -3.99
CA GLU A 142 18.11 -26.33 -4.97
C GLU A 142 17.56 -26.28 -6.41
N ALA A 143 16.43 -25.60 -6.62
CA ALA A 143 15.81 -25.52 -7.93
C ALA A 143 16.44 -24.41 -8.78
N GLU A 144 16.50 -24.63 -10.10
CA GLU A 144 16.96 -23.61 -11.04
C GLU A 144 16.05 -22.37 -10.98
N VAL A 145 16.66 -21.21 -10.72
CA VAL A 145 15.97 -19.92 -10.67
C VAL A 145 16.22 -19.15 -11.96
N PHE A 146 15.13 -18.69 -12.58
CA PHE A 146 15.18 -17.87 -13.79
C PHE A 146 15.02 -16.40 -13.43
N GLY A 147 16.11 -15.65 -13.53
CA GLY A 147 16.16 -14.21 -13.24
C GLY A 147 16.14 -13.32 -14.50
N PHE A 148 15.55 -12.13 -14.41
CA PHE A 148 15.77 -11.07 -15.40
C PHE A 148 15.60 -9.67 -14.81
N GLY A 149 16.28 -8.69 -15.43
CA GLY A 149 16.24 -7.29 -15.02
C GLY A 149 15.21 -6.44 -15.78
N ALA A 150 14.74 -5.38 -15.14
CA ALA A 150 13.92 -4.33 -15.73
C ALA A 150 14.39 -2.93 -15.29
N LYS A 151 14.01 -1.91 -16.06
CA LYS A 151 14.31 -0.50 -15.76
C LYS A 151 13.07 0.18 -15.21
N ALA A 152 13.27 1.05 -14.24
CA ALA A 152 12.23 1.94 -13.76
C ALA A 152 11.93 3.00 -14.83
N LYS A 153 10.67 3.43 -14.91
CA LYS A 153 10.30 4.58 -15.73
C LYS A 153 10.91 5.85 -15.12
N LYS A 154 11.22 6.85 -15.95
CA LYS A 154 11.64 8.18 -15.47
C LYS A 154 10.60 8.72 -14.49
N GLY A 155 11.05 9.17 -13.32
CA GLY A 155 10.20 9.72 -12.26
C GLY A 155 9.86 8.75 -11.12
N VAL A 156 10.08 7.43 -11.30
CA VAL A 156 9.89 6.48 -10.21
C VAL A 156 11.01 6.64 -9.17
N ASN A 157 10.66 6.95 -7.93
CA ASN A 157 11.61 7.05 -6.83
C ASN A 157 11.81 5.69 -6.15
N ILE A 158 12.99 5.11 -6.33
CA ILE A 158 13.41 3.84 -5.71
C ILE A 158 14.45 4.03 -4.60
N LYS A 159 14.73 5.28 -4.20
CA LYS A 159 15.75 5.61 -3.20
C LYS A 159 15.31 5.16 -1.81
N GLY A 160 16.18 4.49 -1.08
CA GLY A 160 15.90 3.94 0.25
C GLY A 160 15.27 2.55 0.23
N LYS A 161 14.95 2.03 -0.96
CA LYS A 161 14.37 0.69 -1.14
C LYS A 161 15.37 -0.32 -1.67
N GLU A 162 16.61 0.09 -1.97
CA GLU A 162 17.66 -0.78 -2.51
C GLU A 162 17.92 -2.01 -1.63
N GLY A 163 17.96 -3.20 -2.24
CA GLY A 163 18.18 -4.47 -1.54
C GLY A 163 16.89 -5.10 -1.00
N ASN A 164 15.78 -4.37 -1.00
CA ASN A 164 14.49 -4.91 -0.57
C ASN A 164 13.72 -5.53 -1.73
N ILE A 165 12.87 -6.50 -1.40
CA ILE A 165 11.82 -6.98 -2.29
C ILE A 165 10.62 -6.06 -2.10
N ILE A 166 10.13 -5.47 -3.18
CA ILE A 166 8.92 -4.66 -3.20
C ILE A 166 7.86 -5.33 -4.07
N PRO A 167 6.58 -5.26 -3.71
CA PRO A 167 5.49 -5.63 -4.61
C PRO A 167 5.31 -4.53 -5.68
N LEU A 168 4.99 -4.95 -6.90
CA LEU A 168 4.60 -4.11 -8.02
C LEU A 168 3.25 -4.57 -8.56
N LEU A 169 2.29 -3.65 -8.66
CA LEU A 169 1.02 -3.92 -9.36
C LEU A 169 1.19 -3.76 -10.88
N LEU A 170 0.72 -4.77 -11.62
CA LEU A 170 0.50 -4.73 -13.06
C LEU A 170 -0.99 -4.48 -13.34
N ILE A 171 -1.33 -3.23 -13.70
CA ILE A 171 -2.71 -2.72 -13.84
C ILE A 171 -3.53 -3.54 -14.85
N LYS A 172 -3.02 -3.76 -16.06
CA LYS A 172 -3.76 -4.49 -17.13
C LYS A 172 -4.08 -5.91 -16.77
N THR A 173 -3.21 -6.56 -15.99
CA THR A 173 -3.43 -7.95 -15.57
C THR A 173 -4.06 -8.06 -14.18
N ASN A 174 -4.30 -6.92 -13.52
CA ASN A 174 -4.74 -6.81 -12.13
C ASN A 174 -4.00 -7.81 -11.23
N ARG A 175 -2.67 -7.78 -11.32
CA ARG A 175 -1.81 -8.78 -10.69
C ARG A 175 -0.61 -8.13 -10.05
N GLU A 176 -0.33 -8.53 -8.82
CA GLU A 176 0.87 -8.15 -8.11
C GLU A 176 2.03 -9.11 -8.39
N VAL A 177 3.23 -8.55 -8.56
CA VAL A 177 4.48 -9.28 -8.79
C VAL A 177 5.57 -8.76 -7.87
N SER A 178 6.44 -9.64 -7.38
CA SER A 178 7.50 -9.25 -6.45
C SER A 178 8.77 -8.88 -7.21
N ALA A 179 9.34 -7.71 -6.92
CA ALA A 179 10.53 -7.17 -7.57
C ALA A 179 11.63 -6.88 -6.55
N ILE A 180 12.86 -7.31 -6.82
CA ILE A 180 14.02 -6.94 -6.00
C ILE A 180 14.54 -5.60 -6.50
N VAL A 181 14.60 -4.60 -5.63
CA VAL A 181 15.21 -3.30 -5.96
C VAL A 181 16.72 -3.45 -5.95
N VAL A 182 17.32 -3.18 -7.10
CA VAL A 182 18.74 -3.44 -7.34
C VAL A 182 19.62 -2.48 -6.52
N THR A 183 20.58 -3.02 -5.76
CA THR A 183 21.53 -2.21 -4.98
C THR A 183 22.55 -1.50 -5.87
N LYS A 184 23.02 -0.33 -5.43
CA LYS A 184 23.92 0.55 -6.20
C LYS A 184 25.20 -0.15 -6.67
N ASP A 185 25.73 -1.04 -5.85
CA ASP A 185 27.03 -1.69 -6.10
C ASP A 185 26.90 -3.03 -6.86
N SER A 186 25.67 -3.48 -7.14
CA SER A 186 25.43 -4.76 -7.81
C SER A 186 25.80 -4.74 -9.30
N GLN A 187 26.09 -5.93 -9.84
CA GLN A 187 26.34 -6.11 -11.26
C GLN A 187 25.13 -5.72 -12.12
N ALA A 188 23.91 -6.06 -11.66
CA ALA A 188 22.67 -5.68 -12.35
C ALA A 188 22.52 -4.15 -12.48
N LYS A 189 22.96 -3.37 -11.47
CA LYS A 189 22.93 -1.92 -11.56
C LYS A 189 23.89 -1.37 -12.60
N LYS A 190 25.09 -1.97 -12.69
CA LYS A 190 26.10 -1.64 -13.70
C LYS A 190 25.61 -1.94 -15.11
N GLU A 191 24.74 -2.94 -15.26
CA GLU A 191 24.03 -3.27 -16.50
C GLU A 191 22.81 -2.38 -16.77
N GLY A 192 22.51 -1.47 -15.85
CA GLY A 192 21.48 -0.45 -15.98
C GLY A 192 20.08 -0.90 -15.58
N TYR A 193 19.95 -1.97 -14.79
CA TYR A 193 18.67 -2.43 -14.24
C TYR A 193 18.37 -1.78 -12.89
N ASP A 194 17.09 -1.51 -12.66
CA ASP A 194 16.56 -0.97 -11.40
C ASP A 194 15.83 -2.02 -10.58
N PHE A 195 15.27 -3.02 -11.27
CA PHE A 195 14.56 -4.14 -10.67
C PHE A 195 15.09 -5.47 -11.20
N MET A 196 15.04 -6.49 -10.35
CA MET A 196 15.27 -7.88 -10.71
C MET A 196 14.05 -8.73 -10.32
N PHE A 197 13.71 -9.70 -11.14
CA PHE A 197 12.61 -10.63 -10.89
C PHE A 197 13.11 -12.06 -10.87
N MET A 198 12.64 -12.86 -9.92
CA MET A 198 12.94 -14.29 -9.82
C MET A 198 11.71 -15.11 -10.20
N THR A 199 11.90 -16.16 -11.01
CA THR A 199 10.80 -17.03 -11.46
C THR A 199 11.21 -18.50 -11.45
N CYS A 200 10.23 -19.40 -11.19
CA CYS A 200 10.46 -20.84 -11.07
C CYS A 200 10.60 -21.58 -12.42
N SER A 201 10.36 -20.91 -13.54
CA SER A 201 10.41 -21.53 -14.87
C SER A 201 10.48 -20.49 -15.98
N GLN A 202 11.03 -20.88 -17.12
CA GLN A 202 11.01 -20.04 -18.34
C GLN A 202 9.58 -19.64 -18.76
N LYS A 203 8.57 -20.47 -18.47
CA LYS A 203 7.16 -20.14 -18.73
C LYS A 203 6.74 -18.92 -17.90
N CYS A 204 7.04 -18.93 -16.60
CA CYS A 204 6.77 -17.80 -15.72
C CYS A 204 7.56 -16.55 -16.14
N THR A 205 8.83 -16.70 -16.53
CA THR A 205 9.64 -15.62 -17.08
C THR A 205 8.98 -14.97 -18.30
N LYS A 206 8.53 -15.78 -19.27
CA LYS A 206 7.87 -15.28 -20.49
C LYS A 206 6.56 -14.56 -20.15
N SER A 207 5.72 -15.14 -19.30
CA SER A 207 4.45 -14.52 -18.89
C SER A 207 4.67 -13.18 -18.18
N LEU A 208 5.61 -13.12 -17.24
CA LEU A 208 5.91 -11.89 -16.50
C LEU A 208 6.49 -10.81 -17.43
N LYS A 209 7.44 -11.16 -18.31
CA LYS A 209 7.97 -10.21 -19.32
C LYS A 209 6.88 -9.66 -20.23
N THR A 210 5.98 -10.51 -20.70
CA THR A 210 4.84 -10.09 -21.53
C THR A 210 3.93 -9.13 -20.76
N ALA A 211 3.60 -9.43 -19.51
CA ALA A 211 2.77 -8.57 -18.68
C ALA A 211 3.44 -7.20 -18.47
N LEU A 212 4.70 -7.17 -18.02
CA LEU A 212 5.48 -5.93 -17.84
C LEU A 212 5.55 -5.09 -19.12
N ASN A 213 5.81 -5.70 -20.28
CA ASN A 213 5.84 -5.00 -21.56
C ASN A 213 4.47 -4.44 -21.97
N THR A 214 3.39 -5.08 -21.55
CA THR A 214 2.02 -4.62 -21.84
C THR A 214 1.66 -3.41 -20.98
N GLU A 215 2.16 -3.36 -19.74
CA GLU A 215 2.07 -2.18 -18.86
C GLU A 215 2.83 -0.98 -19.45
N THR A 216 4.07 -1.18 -19.89
CA THR A 216 4.89 -0.07 -20.43
C THR A 216 4.20 0.64 -21.60
N LYS A 217 3.59 -0.13 -22.52
CA LYS A 217 2.86 0.42 -23.67
C LYS A 217 1.65 1.26 -23.26
N LEU A 218 0.98 0.92 -22.15
CA LEU A 218 -0.18 1.69 -21.67
C LEU A 218 0.22 3.14 -21.38
N PHE A 219 1.43 3.38 -20.89
CA PHE A 219 1.88 4.74 -20.59
C PHE A 219 2.55 5.47 -21.76
N ASP A 220 2.76 4.80 -22.90
CA ASP A 220 3.21 5.43 -24.14
C ASP A 220 1.99 5.90 -24.98
N ASP A 221 0.83 5.26 -24.80
CA ASP A 221 -0.43 5.59 -25.50
C ASP A 221 -1.24 6.74 -24.84
N VAL A 222 -0.86 7.19 -23.65
CA VAL A 222 -1.48 8.31 -22.90
C VAL A 222 -0.58 9.57 -22.95
N GLY A 223 0.31 9.64 -23.94
CA GLY A 223 1.22 10.77 -24.19
C GLY A 223 0.65 11.78 -25.18
#